data_AF-A0A6P8YRH5-F1
#
_entry.id   AF-A0A6P8YRH5-F1
#
_cell.length_a   1.000
_cell.length_b   1.000
_cell.length_c   1.000
_cell.angle_alpha   90.00
_cell.angle_beta   90.00
_cell.angle_gamma   90.00
#
_symmetry.space_group_name_H-M   'P 1'
#
loop_
_entity.id
_entity.type
_entity.pdbx_description
1 polymer ?
#
loop_
_entity_poly.entity_id
_entity_poly.type
_entity_poly.pdbx_seq_one_letter_code
_entity_poly.pdbx_strand_id
1 'polypeptide(L)'
;MAALRKLLWALGVFALAGVYLAVVTVSYQSRQSLDAGSVQDDEDALLQAGARSLLLDEHDVLQHEKDALLQHEKDALLQHEKDALLQHEKDALAQLANLNREQRVRDAMKHLTKELPKDNNGTLVIDFNCATRRHVRPEDDLPPPPSASSALFEWVWEANEALHVLNEDLFGTLAERPPQRVIVVQVHRRGRYARWLLQSLSAVPGIESALLVLSHGHVDDALLGLAREVCFCRVARVFFPWSVQLWGDQFPGLDCVKGSTVKDGKPCKREPLVTVAKHHWWWLHNFVFNEVLVAAKYKGVTLFLEEDMYLSPDALHVLDRMQEAAPAADMYILNDNKGFISKSSHRLVQQGHWVYNLGLALHERAWPKIVRCAAMFCSYNDYNWDWTLQAVGAKCVPGRFATAVMRGSRLFHIGKCGGMHFHGVSDCDALVLEARALLRREGDLLFPDALVVQKTDSVPVMGQPNGGWVDRRDHKLCLDNANASLHRWGKAR
;
A
#
# COMPACT_ATOMS: atom_id res chain seq x y z
N MET A 1 -64.76 -18.87 -21.50
CA MET A 1 -63.53 -18.65 -22.31
C MET A 1 -62.25 -18.33 -21.52
N ALA A 2 -62.29 -17.70 -20.34
CA ALA A 2 -61.05 -17.32 -19.61
C ALA A 2 -60.12 -18.50 -19.23
N ALA A 3 -60.66 -19.69 -18.93
CA ALA A 3 -59.86 -20.87 -18.54
C ALA A 3 -58.98 -21.42 -19.69
N LEU A 4 -59.47 -21.40 -20.94
CA LEU A 4 -58.81 -22.07 -22.06
C LEU A 4 -57.48 -21.39 -22.47
N ARG A 5 -57.33 -20.08 -22.19
CA ARG A 5 -56.09 -19.34 -22.45
C ARG A 5 -54.95 -19.63 -21.45
N LYS A 6 -55.25 -20.18 -20.26
CA LYS A 6 -54.20 -20.57 -19.30
C LYS A 6 -53.60 -21.95 -19.59
N LEU A 7 -54.37 -22.85 -20.20
CA LEU A 7 -53.89 -24.21 -20.52
C LEU A 7 -52.85 -24.22 -21.65
N LEU A 8 -53.03 -23.36 -22.67
CA LEU A 8 -52.11 -23.26 -23.81
C LEU A 8 -50.74 -22.64 -23.45
N TRP A 9 -50.66 -21.82 -22.40
CA TRP A 9 -49.38 -21.27 -21.95
C TRP A 9 -48.52 -22.29 -21.19
N ALA A 10 -49.14 -23.24 -20.47
CA ALA A 10 -48.44 -24.29 -19.74
C ALA A 10 -47.76 -25.33 -20.67
N LEU A 11 -48.40 -25.64 -21.81
CA LEU A 11 -47.90 -26.62 -22.77
C LEU A 11 -46.74 -26.10 -23.63
N GLY A 12 -46.60 -24.79 -23.81
CA GLY A 12 -45.49 -24.18 -24.57
C GLY A 12 -44.14 -24.21 -23.85
N VAL A 13 -44.12 -24.24 -22.51
CA VAL A 13 -42.89 -24.10 -21.71
C VAL A 13 -42.13 -25.43 -21.58
N PHE A 14 -42.80 -26.57 -21.63
CA PHE A 14 -42.16 -27.89 -21.51
C PHE A 14 -41.44 -28.38 -22.76
N ALA A 15 -41.72 -27.81 -23.94
CA ALA A 15 -41.10 -28.24 -25.21
C ALA A 15 -39.64 -27.77 -25.39
N LEU A 16 -39.22 -26.71 -24.69
CA LEU A 16 -37.88 -26.11 -24.87
C LEU A 16 -36.82 -26.60 -23.87
N ALA A 17 -37.22 -27.29 -22.80
CA ALA A 17 -36.30 -27.81 -21.78
C ALA A 17 -35.69 -29.19 -22.12
N GLY A 18 -36.24 -29.91 -23.11
CA GLY A 18 -35.86 -31.31 -23.40
C GLY A 18 -34.82 -31.53 -24.50
N VAL A 19 -34.51 -30.51 -25.32
CA VAL A 19 -33.72 -30.69 -26.56
C VAL A 19 -32.23 -30.35 -26.39
N TYR A 20 -31.88 -29.47 -25.44
CA TYR A 20 -30.51 -28.97 -25.27
C TYR A 20 -29.57 -29.91 -24.50
N LEU A 21 -30.05 -31.07 -24.05
CA LEU A 21 -29.31 -32.01 -23.19
C LEU A 21 -29.06 -33.39 -23.86
N ALA A 22 -28.91 -33.42 -25.19
CA ALA A 22 -28.77 -34.66 -25.95
C ALA A 22 -27.77 -34.64 -27.13
N VAL A 23 -27.18 -33.49 -27.49
CA VAL A 23 -26.44 -33.30 -28.76
C VAL A 23 -24.91 -33.10 -28.57
N VAL A 24 -24.42 -32.97 -27.33
CA VAL A 24 -22.98 -32.77 -27.03
C VAL A 24 -22.32 -34.03 -26.48
N THR A 25 -22.67 -35.19 -27.04
CA THR A 25 -21.96 -36.49 -26.90
C THR A 25 -22.38 -37.39 -28.07
N VAL A 26 -21.43 -38.10 -28.69
CA VAL A 26 -21.61 -38.91 -29.93
C VAL A 26 -21.85 -38.01 -31.16
N SER A 27 -21.08 -38.08 -32.26
CA SER A 27 -20.22 -39.17 -32.78
C SER A 27 -18.77 -38.75 -33.06
N TYR A 28 -17.86 -39.72 -32.95
CA TYR A 28 -16.44 -39.62 -33.38
C TYR A 28 -16.06 -40.93 -34.09
N GLN A 29 -16.01 -40.95 -35.44
CA GLN A 29 -15.23 -41.90 -36.29
C GLN A 29 -15.58 -41.85 -37.81
N SER A 30 -14.55 -41.61 -38.67
CA SER A 30 -14.31 -42.22 -40.02
C SER A 30 -15.31 -41.94 -41.19
N ARG A 31 -14.98 -41.79 -42.49
CA ARG A 31 -13.82 -42.18 -43.37
C ARG A 31 -13.90 -41.47 -44.77
N GLN A 32 -12.74 -41.18 -45.41
CA GLN A 32 -12.40 -41.24 -46.88
C GLN A 32 -13.19 -40.39 -47.95
N SER A 33 -12.67 -39.93 -49.12
CA SER A 33 -11.30 -39.83 -49.73
C SER A 33 -11.27 -39.10 -51.12
N LEU A 34 -10.09 -38.54 -51.55
CA LEU A 34 -9.70 -38.02 -52.93
C LEU A 34 -10.28 -36.64 -53.39
N ASP A 35 -9.81 -35.89 -54.43
CA ASP A 35 -8.77 -36.05 -55.50
C ASP A 35 -8.18 -34.67 -56.07
N ALA A 36 -7.41 -34.64 -57.18
CA ALA A 36 -6.70 -33.48 -57.82
C ALA A 36 -6.77 -33.44 -59.40
N GLY A 37 -6.18 -32.54 -60.23
CA GLY A 37 -5.42 -31.27 -60.12
C GLY A 37 -4.67 -30.83 -61.44
N SER A 38 -4.02 -29.63 -61.49
CA SER A 38 -3.03 -29.08 -62.50
C SER A 38 -3.47 -28.74 -63.97
N VAL A 39 -2.69 -28.12 -64.90
CA VAL A 39 -1.85 -26.84 -64.98
C VAL A 39 -1.17 -26.69 -66.39
N GLN A 40 -1.05 -25.47 -66.99
CA GLN A 40 -0.30 -25.07 -68.24
C GLN A 40 -0.32 -23.50 -68.43
N ASP A 41 0.35 -22.71 -69.31
CA ASP A 41 1.13 -22.82 -70.60
C ASP A 41 2.23 -21.66 -70.77
N ASP A 42 2.84 -21.48 -71.96
CA ASP A 42 4.17 -20.87 -72.35
C ASP A 42 4.34 -19.37 -72.85
N GLU A 43 5.62 -18.94 -73.04
CA GLU A 43 6.16 -17.73 -73.75
C GLU A 43 6.72 -18.07 -75.18
N ASP A 44 7.31 -17.20 -76.05
CA ASP A 44 8.67 -16.58 -75.97
C ASP A 44 9.06 -15.85 -77.31
N ALA A 45 10.25 -15.20 -77.34
CA ALA A 45 11.13 -14.86 -78.46
C ALA A 45 10.91 -13.56 -79.30
N LEU A 46 11.38 -12.40 -78.78
CA LEU A 46 11.76 -11.24 -79.64
C LEU A 46 12.78 -10.22 -79.07
N LEU A 47 13.49 -10.50 -77.96
CA LEU A 47 14.30 -9.49 -77.22
C LEU A 47 15.80 -9.80 -77.08
N GLN A 48 16.56 -9.83 -78.20
CA GLN A 48 18.03 -10.01 -78.16
C GLN A 48 18.89 -8.78 -78.57
N ALA A 49 18.29 -7.64 -78.92
CA ALA A 49 19.04 -6.49 -79.44
C ALA A 49 19.49 -5.43 -78.39
N GLY A 50 18.82 -5.33 -77.24
CA GLY A 50 19.08 -4.25 -76.25
C GLY A 50 20.22 -4.52 -75.25
N ALA A 51 20.60 -5.78 -75.06
CA ALA A 51 21.30 -6.23 -73.84
C ALA A 51 22.79 -5.85 -73.70
N ARG A 52 23.40 -5.13 -74.65
CA ARG A 52 24.87 -4.89 -74.66
C ARG A 52 25.33 -3.49 -74.27
N SER A 53 24.43 -2.55 -73.96
CA SER A 53 24.79 -1.18 -73.53
C SER A 53 24.44 -0.86 -72.07
N LEU A 54 23.74 -1.76 -71.35
CA LEU A 54 23.35 -1.57 -69.94
C LEU A 54 24.28 -2.32 -68.96
N LEU A 55 24.81 -3.48 -69.37
CA LEU A 55 25.58 -4.39 -68.51
C LEU A 55 26.96 -3.89 -68.04
N LEU A 56 27.38 -2.67 -68.42
CA LEU A 56 28.68 -2.09 -68.02
C LEU A 56 28.58 -1.06 -66.88
N ASP A 57 27.41 -0.47 -66.62
CA ASP A 57 27.20 0.38 -65.43
C ASP A 57 26.66 -0.45 -64.25
N GLU A 58 25.77 -1.41 -64.50
CA GLU A 58 25.14 -2.19 -63.42
C GLU A 58 26.14 -3.00 -62.59
N HIS A 59 27.22 -3.52 -63.18
CA HIS A 59 28.16 -4.39 -62.44
C HIS A 59 28.99 -3.62 -61.41
N ASP A 60 29.56 -2.48 -61.77
CA ASP A 60 30.38 -1.68 -60.84
C ASP A 60 29.51 -1.05 -59.74
N VAL A 61 28.29 -0.59 -60.07
CA VAL A 61 27.34 -0.08 -59.07
C VAL A 61 26.88 -1.20 -58.13
N LEU A 62 26.49 -2.37 -58.65
CA LEU A 62 26.06 -3.50 -57.82
C LEU A 62 27.21 -4.05 -56.96
N GLN A 63 28.45 -4.05 -57.42
CA GLN A 63 29.58 -4.42 -56.57
C GLN A 63 29.79 -3.39 -55.46
N HIS A 64 29.77 -2.09 -55.78
CA HIS A 64 30.04 -1.05 -54.79
C HIS A 64 28.92 -0.89 -53.75
N GLU A 65 27.66 -1.10 -54.12
CA GLU A 65 26.53 -1.18 -53.17
C GLU A 65 26.57 -2.47 -52.34
N LYS A 66 26.88 -3.62 -52.96
CA LYS A 66 26.89 -4.92 -52.28
C LYS A 66 28.04 -5.05 -51.28
N ASP A 67 29.23 -4.56 -51.60
CA ASP A 67 30.34 -4.54 -50.66
C ASP A 67 30.09 -3.52 -49.53
N ALA A 68 29.47 -2.37 -49.82
CA ALA A 68 29.06 -1.42 -48.79
C ALA A 68 27.96 -1.99 -47.87
N LEU A 69 26.98 -2.71 -48.41
CA LEU A 69 25.94 -3.42 -47.64
C LEU A 69 26.56 -4.54 -46.80
N LEU A 70 27.36 -5.44 -47.38
CA LEU A 70 28.01 -6.51 -46.62
C LEU A 70 28.90 -5.96 -45.51
N GLN A 71 29.63 -4.88 -45.75
CA GLN A 71 30.51 -4.30 -44.74
C GLN A 71 29.73 -3.56 -43.65
N HIS A 72 28.70 -2.79 -44.01
CA HIS A 72 27.85 -2.11 -43.04
C HIS A 72 26.97 -3.08 -42.23
N GLU A 73 26.42 -4.15 -42.83
CA GLU A 73 25.72 -5.21 -42.10
C GLU A 73 26.66 -5.96 -41.16
N LYS A 74 27.87 -6.30 -41.63
CA LYS A 74 28.84 -7.08 -40.85
C LYS A 74 29.43 -6.30 -39.68
N ASP A 75 29.76 -5.03 -39.88
CA ASP A 75 30.23 -4.16 -38.80
C ASP A 75 29.09 -3.83 -37.82
N ALA A 76 27.86 -3.61 -38.31
CA ALA A 76 26.69 -3.44 -37.44
C ALA A 76 26.36 -4.72 -36.63
N LEU A 77 26.46 -5.92 -37.23
CA LEU A 77 26.31 -7.19 -36.54
C LEU A 77 27.41 -7.40 -35.49
N LEU A 78 28.68 -7.25 -35.86
CA LEU A 78 29.80 -7.38 -34.91
C LEU A 78 29.72 -6.39 -33.75
N GLN A 79 29.30 -5.16 -34.03
CA GLN A 79 29.18 -4.14 -32.99
C GLN A 79 27.93 -4.35 -32.12
N HIS A 80 26.79 -4.71 -32.71
CA HIS A 80 25.57 -5.05 -31.96
C HIS A 80 25.74 -6.33 -31.13
N GLU A 81 26.35 -7.39 -31.65
CA GLU A 81 26.67 -8.61 -30.88
C GLU A 81 27.64 -8.31 -29.74
N LYS A 82 28.68 -7.51 -30.00
CA LYS A 82 29.68 -7.14 -28.97
C LYS A 82 29.11 -6.26 -27.88
N ASP A 83 28.30 -5.26 -28.23
CA ASP A 83 27.65 -4.38 -27.25
C ASP A 83 26.53 -5.11 -26.51
N ALA A 84 25.79 -6.02 -27.17
CA ALA A 84 24.84 -6.91 -26.50
C ALA A 84 25.53 -7.90 -25.55
N LEU A 85 26.70 -8.46 -25.92
CA LEU A 85 27.52 -9.29 -25.03
C LEU A 85 28.04 -8.49 -23.84
N LEU A 86 28.60 -7.28 -24.06
CA LEU A 86 29.11 -6.43 -22.97
C LEU A 86 27.99 -5.94 -22.05
N GLN A 87 26.80 -5.69 -22.59
CA GLN A 87 25.63 -5.32 -21.80
C GLN A 87 25.07 -6.52 -21.03
N HIS A 88 24.93 -7.68 -21.67
CA HIS A 88 24.52 -8.93 -21.02
C HIS A 88 25.53 -9.39 -19.95
N GLU A 89 26.83 -9.18 -20.15
CA GLU A 89 27.86 -9.48 -19.14
C GLU A 89 27.79 -8.49 -17.96
N LYS A 90 27.60 -7.19 -18.21
CA LYS A 90 27.35 -6.19 -17.15
C LYS A 90 26.07 -6.49 -16.38
N ASP A 91 24.99 -6.83 -17.07
CA ASP A 91 23.70 -7.13 -16.46
C ASP A 91 23.74 -8.47 -15.73
N ALA A 92 24.47 -9.47 -16.24
CA ALA A 92 24.74 -10.72 -15.52
C ALA A 92 25.63 -10.49 -14.28
N LEU A 93 26.62 -9.58 -14.34
CA LEU A 93 27.43 -9.20 -13.19
C LEU A 93 26.63 -8.39 -12.15
N ALA A 94 25.73 -7.50 -12.58
CA ALA A 94 24.80 -6.78 -11.71
C ALA A 94 23.78 -7.72 -11.07
N GLN A 95 23.25 -8.68 -11.84
CA GLN A 95 22.41 -9.77 -11.33
C GLN A 95 23.19 -10.69 -10.38
N LEU A 96 24.45 -11.04 -10.65
CA LEU A 96 25.29 -11.78 -9.71
C LEU A 96 25.57 -10.98 -8.44
N ALA A 97 25.79 -9.66 -8.53
CA ALA A 97 25.98 -8.79 -7.37
C ALA A 97 24.71 -8.72 -6.51
N ASN A 98 23.54 -8.58 -7.13
CA ASN A 98 22.24 -8.61 -6.45
C ASN A 98 21.93 -10.00 -5.89
N LEU A 99 22.12 -11.09 -6.64
CA LEU A 99 21.96 -12.46 -6.15
C LEU A 99 22.91 -12.77 -4.98
N ASN A 100 24.16 -12.29 -5.01
CA ASN A 100 25.08 -12.42 -3.88
C ASN A 100 24.62 -11.59 -2.67
N ARG A 101 24.03 -10.40 -2.88
CA ARG A 101 23.46 -9.57 -1.80
C ARG A 101 22.21 -10.21 -1.20
N GLU A 102 21.26 -10.64 -2.03
CA GLU A 102 20.05 -11.36 -1.66
C GLU A 102 20.39 -12.69 -0.96
N GLN A 103 21.37 -13.44 -1.46
CA GLN A 103 21.79 -14.68 -0.82
C GLN A 103 22.45 -14.44 0.54
N ARG A 104 23.32 -13.42 0.67
CA ARG A 104 23.88 -13.01 1.97
C ARG A 104 22.79 -12.54 2.94
N VAL A 105 21.76 -11.83 2.46
CA VAL A 105 20.59 -11.47 3.28
C VAL A 105 19.80 -12.71 3.68
N ARG A 106 19.48 -13.62 2.76
CA ARG A 106 18.75 -14.88 3.05
C ARG A 106 19.51 -15.76 4.05
N ASP A 107 20.82 -15.89 3.93
CA ASP A 107 21.61 -16.75 4.83
C ASP A 107 21.93 -16.07 6.16
N ALA A 108 22.11 -14.74 6.21
CA ALA A 108 22.12 -13.98 7.46
C ALA A 108 20.78 -14.08 8.20
N MET A 109 19.66 -13.99 7.48
CA MET A 109 18.32 -14.17 8.06
C MET A 109 18.08 -15.60 8.56
N LYS A 110 18.58 -16.64 7.86
CA LYS A 110 18.55 -18.02 8.37
C LYS A 110 19.33 -18.16 9.68
N HIS A 111 20.42 -17.41 9.86
CA HIS A 111 21.13 -17.34 11.15
C HIS A 111 20.31 -16.58 12.21
N LEU A 112 19.83 -15.37 11.94
CA LEU A 112 19.03 -14.59 12.90
C LEU A 112 17.79 -15.37 13.38
N THR A 113 17.04 -16.01 12.48
CA THR A 113 15.84 -16.80 12.83
C THR A 113 16.18 -18.05 13.68
N LYS A 114 17.45 -18.46 13.70
CA LYS A 114 17.94 -19.59 14.50
C LYS A 114 18.37 -19.15 15.91
N GLU A 115 18.92 -17.94 16.04
CA GLU A 115 19.46 -17.38 17.30
C GLU A 115 18.47 -16.51 18.10
N LEU A 116 17.37 -16.03 17.48
CA LEU A 116 16.32 -15.31 18.21
C LEU A 116 15.74 -16.19 19.34
N PRO A 117 15.64 -15.66 20.59
CA PRO A 117 15.18 -16.43 21.74
C PRO A 117 13.80 -17.05 21.53
N LYS A 118 13.53 -18.18 22.21
CA LYS A 118 12.27 -18.91 22.09
C LYS A 118 11.68 -19.20 23.46
N ASP A 119 10.36 -19.09 23.57
CA ASP A 119 9.63 -19.54 24.77
C ASP A 119 9.61 -21.08 24.84
N ASN A 120 9.08 -21.61 25.95
CA ASN A 120 8.97 -23.05 26.18
C ASN A 120 8.06 -23.78 25.16
N ASN A 121 7.33 -23.04 24.31
CA ASN A 121 6.50 -23.57 23.22
C ASN A 121 7.16 -23.38 21.83
N GLY A 122 8.41 -22.89 21.77
CA GLY A 122 9.14 -22.64 20.52
C GLY A 122 8.77 -21.34 19.80
N THR A 123 7.96 -20.46 20.40
CA THR A 123 7.60 -19.15 19.84
C THR A 123 8.78 -18.20 19.91
N LEU A 124 9.03 -17.44 18.83
CA LEU A 124 10.00 -16.34 18.83
C LEU A 124 9.67 -15.31 19.92
N VAL A 125 10.52 -15.24 20.94
CA VAL A 125 10.59 -14.16 21.92
C VAL A 125 11.60 -13.16 21.39
N ILE A 126 11.12 -12.22 20.57
CA ILE A 126 11.90 -11.02 20.27
C ILE A 126 11.88 -10.17 21.52
N ASP A 127 12.96 -10.25 22.28
CA ASP A 127 13.18 -9.46 23.49
C ASP A 127 13.35 -7.98 23.12
N PHE A 128 12.56 -7.11 23.75
CA PHE A 128 12.64 -5.65 23.62
C PHE A 128 13.88 -5.06 24.32
N ASN A 129 14.77 -5.88 24.89
CA ASN A 129 15.94 -5.45 25.65
C ASN A 129 16.98 -4.67 24.84
N CYS A 130 16.67 -3.38 24.67
CA CYS A 130 17.60 -2.27 24.67
C CYS A 130 18.77 -2.51 25.64
N ALA A 131 18.50 -3.06 26.83
CA ALA A 131 19.48 -3.34 27.89
C ALA A 131 20.67 -4.24 27.47
N THR A 132 20.56 -5.02 26.38
CA THR A 132 21.70 -5.78 25.83
C THR A 132 22.69 -4.89 25.06
N ARG A 133 22.18 -3.81 24.42
CA ARG A 133 23.00 -2.73 23.84
C ARG A 133 23.28 -1.72 24.95
N ARG A 134 24.50 -1.68 25.47
CA ARG A 134 24.91 -0.77 26.58
C ARG A 134 24.99 0.70 26.16
N HIS A 135 23.88 1.28 25.75
CA HIS A 135 23.67 2.71 25.67
C HIS A 135 22.71 3.12 26.78
N VAL A 136 23.00 4.25 27.42
CA VAL A 136 22.04 4.94 28.26
C VAL A 136 20.82 5.21 27.38
N ARG A 137 19.59 4.94 27.87
CA ARG A 137 18.39 5.34 27.11
C ARG A 137 18.52 6.84 26.85
N PRO A 138 18.32 7.34 25.61
CA PRO A 138 18.26 8.78 25.38
C PRO A 138 17.32 9.41 26.41
N GLU A 139 17.78 10.45 27.10
CA GLU A 139 16.86 11.24 27.91
C GLU A 139 15.81 11.82 26.96
N ASP A 140 14.58 11.92 27.45
CA ASP A 140 13.50 12.38 26.60
C ASP A 140 13.55 13.90 26.58
N ASP A 141 14.14 14.47 25.52
CA ASP A 141 14.29 15.92 25.37
C ASP A 141 12.95 16.67 25.28
N LEU A 142 11.82 15.95 25.12
CA LEU A 142 10.51 16.53 25.39
C LEU A 142 10.28 16.63 26.92
N PRO A 143 10.00 17.83 27.46
CA PRO A 143 9.66 17.97 28.87
C PRO A 143 8.42 17.13 29.22
N PRO A 144 8.20 16.76 30.50
CA PRO A 144 7.04 15.94 30.88
C PRO A 144 5.73 16.68 30.53
N PRO A 145 4.71 15.98 29.97
CA PRO A 145 3.47 16.62 29.55
C PRO A 145 2.70 17.17 30.76
N PRO A 146 2.24 18.44 30.71
CA PRO A 146 1.53 19.06 31.83
C PRO A 146 0.09 18.54 31.95
N SER A 147 -0.41 18.47 33.18
CA SER A 147 -1.74 17.90 33.48
C SER A 147 -2.93 18.80 33.10
N ALA A 148 -2.71 20.09 32.83
CA ALA A 148 -3.76 21.05 32.50
C ALA A 148 -3.94 21.18 30.98
N SER A 149 -5.17 21.03 30.47
CA SER A 149 -5.49 21.06 29.02
C SER A 149 -5.21 22.39 28.30
N SER A 150 -4.91 23.46 29.03
CA SER A 150 -4.33 24.69 28.46
C SER A 150 -2.86 24.44 28.09
N ALA A 151 -2.01 24.24 29.09
CA ALA A 151 -0.57 23.97 28.94
C ALA A 151 -0.26 22.73 28.09
N LEU A 152 -1.11 21.70 28.10
CA LEU A 152 -0.91 20.49 27.29
C LEU A 152 -1.07 20.75 25.79
N PHE A 153 -1.81 21.78 25.40
CA PHE A 153 -1.93 22.20 23.99
C PHE A 153 -0.67 22.92 23.53
N GLU A 154 -0.13 23.84 24.34
CA GLU A 154 1.16 24.49 24.06
C GLU A 154 2.31 23.46 24.04
N TRP A 155 2.31 22.49 24.94
CA TRP A 155 3.26 21.37 24.92
C TRP A 155 3.14 20.53 23.63
N VAL A 156 1.91 20.20 23.20
CA VAL A 156 1.65 19.52 21.94
C VAL A 156 2.06 20.37 20.73
N TRP A 157 1.99 21.70 20.86
CA TRP A 157 2.45 22.63 19.85
C TRP A 157 3.97 22.59 19.69
N GLU A 158 4.69 22.90 20.77
CA GLU A 158 6.15 22.93 20.84
C GLU A 158 6.75 21.58 20.40
N ALA A 159 6.17 20.46 20.83
CA ALA A 159 6.62 19.12 20.45
C ALA A 159 6.45 18.82 18.94
N ASN A 160 5.41 19.36 18.29
CA ASN A 160 5.23 19.23 16.85
C ASN A 160 6.14 20.18 16.05
N GLU A 161 6.35 21.40 16.55
CA GLU A 161 7.22 22.40 15.91
C GLU A 161 8.71 22.01 15.99
N ALA A 162 9.13 21.36 17.08
CA ALA A 162 10.48 20.81 17.24
C ALA A 162 10.73 19.51 16.46
N LEU A 163 9.68 18.75 16.12
CA LEU A 163 9.73 17.45 15.43
C LEU A 163 10.82 16.50 15.95
N HIS A 164 10.86 16.26 17.26
CA HIS A 164 11.96 15.53 17.89
C HIS A 164 12.11 14.09 17.37
N VAL A 165 13.34 13.70 17.00
CA VAL A 165 13.69 12.38 16.45
C VAL A 165 14.57 11.62 17.46
N LEU A 166 14.05 10.51 17.96
CA LEU A 166 14.79 9.60 18.84
C LEU A 166 15.71 8.66 18.04
N ASN A 167 16.77 8.20 18.71
CA ASN A 167 17.77 7.24 18.22
C ASN A 167 18.67 7.75 17.08
N GLU A 168 18.80 9.06 16.89
CA GLU A 168 19.78 9.61 15.93
C GLU A 168 21.24 9.33 16.34
N ASP A 169 21.51 9.12 17.62
CA ASP A 169 22.80 8.63 18.15
C ASP A 169 23.12 7.18 17.69
N LEU A 170 22.11 6.33 17.61
CA LEU A 170 22.24 4.91 17.23
C LEU A 170 22.27 4.70 15.70
N PHE A 171 21.54 5.53 14.95
CA PHE A 171 21.33 5.33 13.50
C PHE A 171 21.91 6.44 12.62
N GLY A 172 22.36 7.56 13.19
CA GLY A 172 22.78 8.79 12.51
C GLY A 172 21.61 9.73 12.22
N THR A 173 21.85 11.04 12.11
CA THR A 173 20.78 12.03 11.92
C THR A 173 20.05 11.88 10.58
N LEU A 174 18.84 12.43 10.46
CA LEU A 174 18.11 12.54 9.18
C LEU A 174 18.92 13.30 8.11
N ALA A 175 19.80 14.22 8.52
CA ALA A 175 20.66 14.99 7.62
C ALA A 175 21.85 14.17 7.10
N GLU A 176 22.51 13.39 7.95
CA GLU A 176 23.67 12.55 7.58
C GLU A 176 23.26 11.28 6.84
N ARG A 177 22.11 10.69 7.20
CA ARG A 177 21.61 9.42 6.69
C ARG A 177 20.10 9.50 6.40
N PRO A 178 19.69 10.09 5.26
CA PRO A 178 18.29 10.15 4.88
C PRO A 178 17.61 8.77 4.93
N PRO A 179 16.36 8.67 5.43
CA PRO A 179 15.68 7.39 5.60
C PRO A 179 15.37 6.76 4.23
N GLN A 180 15.55 5.44 4.12
CA GLN A 180 15.19 4.71 2.89
C GLN A 180 13.68 4.43 2.83
N ARG A 181 13.02 4.35 3.99
CA ARG A 181 11.58 4.13 4.13
C ARG A 181 11.02 5.03 5.24
N VAL A 182 9.80 5.53 5.06
CA VAL A 182 9.05 6.21 6.13
C VAL A 182 7.80 5.39 6.45
N ILE A 183 7.62 5.10 7.74
CA ILE A 183 6.50 4.32 8.26
C ILE A 183 5.78 5.18 9.29
N VAL A 184 4.48 5.38 9.12
CA VAL A 184 3.64 6.23 9.98
C VAL A 184 2.63 5.35 10.70
N VAL A 185 2.55 5.47 12.02
CA VAL A 185 1.60 4.74 12.86
C VAL A 185 0.64 5.71 13.54
N GLN A 186 -0.64 5.61 13.23
CA GLN A 186 -1.71 6.31 13.94
C GLN A 186 -2.03 5.56 15.24
N VAL A 187 -1.60 6.15 16.37
CA VAL A 187 -1.81 5.64 17.73
C VAL A 187 -2.92 6.44 18.39
N HIS A 188 -3.97 5.77 18.86
CA HIS A 188 -5.08 6.43 19.55
C HIS A 188 -4.96 6.24 21.06
N ARG A 189 -5.27 5.04 21.56
CA ARG A 189 -5.26 4.72 23.01
C ARG A 189 -4.92 3.27 23.34
N ARG A 190 -4.73 2.39 22.36
CA ARG A 190 -4.58 0.94 22.58
C ARG A 190 -3.11 0.54 22.58
N GLY A 191 -2.35 1.09 23.54
CA GLY A 191 -0.91 0.84 23.69
C GLY A 191 -0.51 -0.65 23.83
N ARG A 192 -1.44 -1.56 24.18
CA ARG A 192 -1.24 -3.02 24.09
C ARG A 192 -1.05 -3.47 22.64
N TYR A 193 -1.93 -3.04 21.73
CA TYR A 193 -1.83 -3.37 20.32
C TYR A 193 -0.66 -2.65 19.65
N ALA A 194 -0.40 -1.39 20.01
CA ALA A 194 0.76 -0.66 19.50
C ALA A 194 2.08 -1.40 19.81
N ARG A 195 2.22 -2.04 20.99
CA ARG A 195 3.38 -2.92 21.29
C ARG A 195 3.45 -4.16 20.41
N TRP A 196 2.32 -4.82 20.12
CA TRP A 196 2.30 -5.94 19.18
C TRP A 196 2.68 -5.52 17.76
N LEU A 197 2.24 -4.34 17.30
CA LEU A 197 2.66 -3.74 16.04
C LEU A 197 4.17 -3.47 16.03
N LEU A 198 4.70 -2.78 17.04
CA LEU A 198 6.14 -2.49 17.17
C LEU A 198 7.00 -3.75 17.25
N GLN A 199 6.53 -4.82 17.91
CA GLN A 199 7.21 -6.11 17.91
C GLN A 199 7.20 -6.79 16.53
N SER A 200 6.13 -6.62 15.74
CA SER A 200 6.09 -7.13 14.36
C SER A 200 7.03 -6.33 13.44
N LEU A 201 7.13 -5.01 13.63
CA LEU A 201 8.06 -4.13 12.91
C LEU A 201 9.53 -4.44 13.22
N SER A 202 9.87 -4.72 14.48
CA SER A 202 11.24 -5.06 14.88
C SER A 202 11.77 -6.37 14.27
N ALA A 203 10.87 -7.21 13.73
CA ALA A 203 11.19 -8.45 13.04
C ALA A 203 11.45 -8.29 11.52
N VAL A 204 11.20 -7.11 10.94
CA VAL A 204 11.26 -6.91 9.49
C VAL A 204 12.69 -6.55 9.04
N PRO A 205 13.29 -7.25 8.06
CA PRO A 205 14.63 -6.92 7.56
C PRO A 205 14.71 -5.52 6.95
N GLY A 206 15.79 -4.79 7.24
CA GLY A 206 16.00 -3.44 6.71
C GLY A 206 15.23 -2.34 7.43
N ILE A 207 14.55 -2.64 8.55
CA ILE A 207 13.81 -1.65 9.34
C ILE A 207 14.74 -0.57 9.93
N GLU A 208 16.03 -0.88 10.15
CA GLU A 208 17.04 0.03 10.67
C GLU A 208 17.36 1.23 9.76
N SER A 209 16.98 1.14 8.47
CA SER A 209 17.07 2.22 7.49
C SER A 209 15.88 3.19 7.53
N ALA A 210 14.83 2.90 8.30
CA ALA A 210 13.57 3.63 8.29
C ALA A 210 13.56 4.83 9.26
N LEU A 211 12.64 5.76 8.98
CA LEU A 211 12.08 6.66 9.98
C LEU A 211 10.68 6.17 10.34
N LEU A 212 10.46 5.84 11.61
CA LEU A 212 9.16 5.57 12.18
C LEU A 212 8.55 6.87 12.72
N VAL A 213 7.29 7.16 12.38
CA VAL A 213 6.55 8.33 12.86
C VAL A 213 5.40 7.85 13.72
N LEU A 214 5.47 8.05 15.03
CA LEU A 214 4.38 7.73 15.95
C LEU A 214 3.47 8.95 16.11
N SER A 215 2.22 8.80 15.68
CA SER A 215 1.21 9.86 15.71
C SER A 215 0.22 9.65 16.83
N HIS A 216 0.35 10.45 17.88
CA HIS A 216 -0.39 10.31 19.13
C HIS A 216 -1.70 11.09 19.12
N GLY A 217 -2.82 10.36 19.12
CA GLY A 217 -4.17 10.88 19.34
C GLY A 217 -4.54 11.07 20.82
N HIS A 218 -3.64 10.68 21.73
CA HIS A 218 -3.73 10.86 23.17
C HIS A 218 -2.31 10.95 23.76
N VAL A 219 -2.12 11.82 24.76
CA VAL A 219 -0.87 12.00 25.49
C VAL A 219 -1.02 11.42 26.89
N ASP A 220 -0.32 10.31 27.15
CA ASP A 220 -0.12 9.71 28.46
C ASP A 220 1.24 8.99 28.50
N ASP A 221 1.77 8.73 29.70
CA ASP A 221 3.11 8.14 29.86
C ASP A 221 3.26 6.75 29.25
N ALA A 222 2.18 5.96 29.19
CA ALA A 222 2.20 4.59 28.69
C ALA A 222 2.19 4.52 27.15
N LEU A 223 1.63 5.55 26.49
CA LEU A 223 1.73 5.79 25.05
C LEU A 223 3.04 6.49 24.67
N LEU A 224 3.49 7.51 25.43
CA LEU A 224 4.78 8.17 25.21
C LEU A 224 5.95 7.18 25.37
N GLY A 225 5.84 6.25 26.33
CA GLY A 225 6.82 5.19 26.56
C GLY A 225 7.06 4.28 25.35
N LEU A 226 6.07 4.11 24.45
CA LEU A 226 6.20 3.28 23.24
C LEU A 226 7.37 3.70 22.35
N ALA A 227 7.64 5.02 22.25
CA ALA A 227 8.75 5.53 21.46
C ALA A 227 10.11 5.15 22.06
N ARG A 228 10.18 5.04 23.40
CA ARG A 228 11.36 4.64 24.18
C ARG A 228 11.58 3.12 24.22
N GLU A 229 10.58 2.34 23.78
CA GLU A 229 10.68 0.88 23.60
C GLU A 229 11.25 0.48 22.23
N VAL A 230 11.41 1.43 21.30
CA VAL A 230 11.96 1.19 19.96
C VAL A 230 13.47 1.47 19.96
N CYS A 231 14.27 0.42 19.77
CA CYS A 231 15.74 0.50 19.59
C CYS A 231 16.23 -0.05 18.24
N PHE A 232 15.32 -0.19 17.27
CA PHE A 232 15.58 -0.83 15.97
C PHE A 232 15.54 0.12 14.77
N CYS A 233 15.06 1.35 14.93
CA CYS A 233 15.12 2.42 13.93
C CYS A 233 14.98 3.81 14.61
N ARG A 234 14.95 4.89 13.82
CA ARG A 234 14.71 6.27 14.31
C ARG A 234 13.22 6.53 14.49
N VAL A 235 12.86 7.31 15.51
CA VAL A 235 11.45 7.56 15.86
C VAL A 235 11.17 9.05 16.00
N ALA A 236 10.45 9.62 15.03
CA ALA A 236 9.78 10.90 15.20
C ALA A 236 8.45 10.71 15.97
N ARG A 237 8.09 11.68 16.81
CA ARG A 237 6.78 11.74 17.46
C ARG A 237 6.02 12.96 16.97
N VAL A 238 4.73 12.79 16.69
CA VAL A 238 3.81 13.88 16.34
C VAL A 238 2.52 13.73 17.13
N PHE A 239 1.88 14.84 17.47
CA PHE A 239 0.78 14.89 18.44
C PHE A 239 -0.44 15.58 17.85
N PHE A 240 -1.57 14.89 17.75
CA PHE A 240 -2.77 15.40 17.09
C PHE A 240 -3.46 16.49 17.95
N PRO A 241 -3.43 17.78 17.54
CA PRO A 241 -3.79 18.88 18.44
C PRO A 241 -5.31 19.12 18.53
N TRP A 242 -6.12 18.38 17.78
CA TRP A 242 -7.60 18.37 17.88
C TRP A 242 -8.15 17.12 18.58
N SER A 243 -7.32 16.48 19.42
CA SER A 243 -7.77 15.35 20.23
C SER A 243 -8.83 15.75 21.27
N VAL A 244 -9.70 14.80 21.60
CA VAL A 244 -10.75 14.98 22.62
C VAL A 244 -10.16 15.31 24.01
N GLN A 245 -8.91 14.91 24.29
CA GLN A 245 -8.18 15.26 25.52
C GLN A 245 -7.88 16.76 25.62
N LEU A 246 -7.47 17.39 24.51
CA LEU A 246 -7.07 18.79 24.49
C LEU A 246 -8.28 19.73 24.51
N TRP A 247 -9.39 19.32 23.87
CA TRP A 247 -10.58 20.16 23.69
C TRP A 247 -11.70 19.87 24.69
N GLY A 248 -11.63 18.78 25.46
CA GLY A 248 -12.53 18.52 26.59
C GLY A 248 -14.00 18.42 26.18
N ASP A 249 -14.81 19.36 26.64
CA ASP A 249 -16.25 19.53 26.34
C ASP A 249 -16.52 20.55 25.21
N GLN A 250 -15.48 21.12 24.60
CA GLN A 250 -15.58 22.07 23.49
C GLN A 250 -15.30 21.39 22.15
N PHE A 251 -15.81 21.93 21.04
CA PHE A 251 -15.57 21.36 19.71
C PHE A 251 -14.07 21.42 19.37
N PRO A 252 -13.44 20.36 18.83
CA PRO A 252 -14.02 19.09 18.34
C PRO A 252 -14.06 17.93 19.37
N GLY A 253 -13.84 18.20 20.65
CA GLY A 253 -14.03 17.27 21.78
C GLY A 253 -15.50 16.90 22.04
N LEU A 254 -15.86 16.63 23.30
CA LEU A 254 -17.17 16.13 23.74
C LEU A 254 -18.30 17.18 23.76
N ASP A 255 -18.29 18.09 22.78
CA ASP A 255 -19.25 19.19 22.59
C ASP A 255 -20.69 18.73 22.31
N CYS A 256 -20.85 17.44 22.04
CA CYS A 256 -22.08 16.81 21.58
C CYS A 256 -22.28 15.49 22.33
N VAL A 257 -22.97 15.55 23.47
CA VAL A 257 -23.34 14.36 24.23
C VAL A 257 -24.65 13.79 23.69
N LYS A 258 -24.64 12.49 23.39
CA LYS A 258 -25.78 11.76 22.80
C LYS A 258 -26.96 11.77 23.79
N GLY A 259 -27.97 12.59 23.51
CA GLY A 259 -29.13 12.81 24.39
C GLY A 259 -29.20 14.18 25.05
N SER A 260 -28.14 15.01 25.01
CA SER A 260 -28.23 16.40 25.47
C SER A 260 -28.97 17.26 24.43
N THR A 261 -29.94 18.06 24.89
CA THR A 261 -30.53 19.14 24.11
C THR A 261 -29.47 20.24 23.91
N VAL A 262 -29.15 20.58 22.66
CA VAL A 262 -28.31 21.75 22.38
C VAL A 262 -29.07 23.02 22.80
N LYS A 263 -28.36 24.13 23.09
CA LYS A 263 -28.95 25.43 23.49
C LYS A 263 -30.09 25.90 22.58
N ASP A 264 -30.12 25.48 21.31
CA ASP A 264 -31.14 25.81 20.31
C ASP A 264 -32.30 24.79 20.21
N GLY A 265 -32.50 23.93 21.21
CA GLY A 265 -33.61 22.96 21.28
C GLY A 265 -33.49 21.75 20.33
N LYS A 266 -32.39 21.64 19.56
CA LYS A 266 -32.19 20.57 18.57
C LYS A 266 -31.40 19.40 19.18
N PRO A 267 -31.74 18.13 18.83
CA PRO A 267 -30.97 16.97 19.28
C PRO A 267 -29.60 16.96 18.59
N CYS A 268 -28.54 16.70 19.36
CA CYS A 268 -27.19 16.69 18.84
C CYS A 268 -26.92 15.44 17.97
N LYS A 269 -26.33 15.63 16.78
CA LYS A 269 -26.18 14.59 15.73
C LYS A 269 -24.73 14.19 15.40
N ARG A 270 -23.76 14.86 16.00
CA ARG A 270 -22.32 14.54 15.88
C ARG A 270 -21.98 13.43 16.88
N GLU A 271 -21.00 12.59 16.55
CA GLU A 271 -20.46 11.61 17.49
C GLU A 271 -18.95 11.85 17.62
N PRO A 272 -18.50 12.60 18.66
CA PRO A 272 -17.13 13.10 18.74
C PRO A 272 -16.04 12.01 18.70
N LEU A 273 -16.26 10.91 19.42
CA LEU A 273 -15.32 9.78 19.50
C LEU A 273 -15.14 9.03 18.17
N VAL A 274 -16.06 9.22 17.22
CA VAL A 274 -16.04 8.60 15.90
C VAL A 274 -15.50 9.57 14.85
N THR A 275 -15.98 10.83 14.87
CA THR A 275 -15.49 11.90 13.97
C THR A 275 -14.02 12.25 14.18
N VAL A 276 -13.49 12.14 15.41
CA VAL A 276 -12.08 12.42 15.70
C VAL A 276 -11.10 11.52 14.92
N ALA A 277 -11.49 10.28 14.56
CA ALA A 277 -10.62 9.36 13.84
C ALA A 277 -10.26 9.85 12.41
N LYS A 278 -11.25 10.36 11.66
CA LYS A 278 -11.04 10.93 10.32
C LYS A 278 -10.34 12.30 10.37
N HIS A 279 -10.53 13.09 11.43
CA HIS A 279 -9.73 14.29 11.65
C HIS A 279 -8.26 13.98 11.93
N HIS A 280 -7.98 12.97 12.78
CA HIS A 280 -6.61 12.53 13.07
C HIS A 280 -5.93 12.03 11.80
N TRP A 281 -6.59 11.15 11.04
CA TRP A 281 -6.08 10.66 9.76
C TRP A 281 -5.77 11.80 8.78
N TRP A 282 -6.72 12.72 8.59
CA TRP A 282 -6.60 13.81 7.63
C TRP A 282 -5.52 14.84 8.02
N TRP A 283 -5.42 15.22 9.30
CA TRP A 283 -4.30 16.03 9.77
C TRP A 283 -2.97 15.29 9.59
N LEU A 284 -2.88 14.04 10.03
CA LEU A 284 -1.64 13.27 10.05
C LEU A 284 -1.02 13.18 8.67
N HIS A 285 -1.82 12.93 7.64
CA HIS A 285 -1.31 12.89 6.27
C HIS A 285 -0.86 14.28 5.77
N ASN A 286 -1.63 15.35 6.04
CA ASN A 286 -1.18 16.71 5.72
C ASN A 286 0.14 17.06 6.42
N PHE A 287 0.25 16.78 7.73
CA PHE A 287 1.44 17.05 8.53
C PHE A 287 2.66 16.24 8.05
N VAL A 288 2.48 14.94 7.77
CA VAL A 288 3.56 14.10 7.26
C VAL A 288 4.06 14.60 5.92
N PHE A 289 3.18 14.82 4.94
CA PHE A 289 3.61 15.22 3.60
C PHE A 289 4.14 16.66 3.52
N ASN A 290 3.64 17.59 4.34
CA ASN A 290 4.05 18.99 4.31
C ASN A 290 5.28 19.29 5.19
N GLU A 291 5.40 18.64 6.35
CA GLU A 291 6.44 18.93 7.34
C GLU A 291 7.46 17.78 7.44
N VAL A 292 7.01 16.56 7.79
CA VAL A 292 7.91 15.44 8.16
C VAL A 292 8.73 14.91 6.98
N LEU A 293 8.09 14.68 5.82
CA LEU A 293 8.81 14.21 4.63
C LEU A 293 9.73 15.30 4.07
N VAL A 294 9.40 16.58 4.26
CA VAL A 294 10.24 17.71 3.84
C VAL A 294 11.49 17.80 4.72
N ALA A 295 11.34 17.72 6.05
CA ALA A 295 12.46 17.66 6.99
C ALA A 295 13.37 16.44 6.73
N ALA A 296 12.78 15.26 6.51
CA ALA A 296 13.49 14.03 6.17
C ALA A 296 14.03 13.98 4.72
N LYS A 297 13.72 14.99 3.88
CA LYS A 297 14.03 15.06 2.44
C LYS A 297 13.57 13.82 1.65
N TYR A 298 12.49 13.19 2.09
CA TYR A 298 12.03 11.88 1.61
C TYR A 298 11.08 12.01 0.40
N LYS A 299 11.28 11.14 -0.60
CA LYS A 299 10.49 11.09 -1.85
C LYS A 299 9.96 9.70 -2.22
N GLY A 300 10.22 8.70 -1.39
CA GLY A 300 9.77 7.33 -1.64
C GLY A 300 8.30 7.09 -1.28
N VAL A 301 7.92 5.82 -1.22
CA VAL A 301 6.60 5.39 -0.76
C VAL A 301 6.55 5.42 0.78
N THR A 302 5.58 6.14 1.34
CA THR A 302 5.35 6.22 2.78
C THR A 302 4.25 5.24 3.18
N LEU A 303 4.55 4.32 4.11
CA LEU A 303 3.61 3.30 4.60
C LEU A 303 2.83 3.83 5.81
N PHE A 304 1.49 3.82 5.74
CA PHE A 304 0.61 4.24 6.83
C PHE A 304 -0.06 3.02 7.50
N LEU A 305 -0.09 3.04 8.83
CA LEU A 305 -0.53 1.96 9.71
C LEU A 305 -1.37 2.54 10.87
N GLU A 306 -2.20 1.71 11.49
CA GLU A 306 -2.92 2.03 12.75
C GLU A 306 -2.45 1.08 13.86
N GLU A 307 -2.63 1.48 15.12
CA GLU A 307 -2.10 0.80 16.32
C GLU A 307 -2.43 -0.70 16.48
N ASP A 308 -3.45 -1.22 15.79
CA ASP A 308 -3.91 -2.61 15.86
C ASP A 308 -3.70 -3.40 14.56
N MET A 309 -2.62 -3.08 13.86
CA MET A 309 -2.08 -3.86 12.75
C MET A 309 -0.89 -4.74 13.20
N TYR A 310 -0.62 -5.83 12.48
CA TYR A 310 0.53 -6.72 12.69
C TYR A 310 1.13 -7.07 11.32
N LEU A 311 2.45 -6.95 11.17
CA LEU A 311 3.14 -7.17 9.89
C LEU A 311 3.60 -8.63 9.71
N SER A 312 3.68 -9.08 8.46
CA SER A 312 4.53 -10.23 8.10
C SER A 312 6.02 -9.82 8.09
N PRO A 313 6.95 -10.76 8.35
CA PRO A 313 8.38 -10.49 8.24
C PRO A 313 8.84 -10.00 6.85
N ASP A 314 8.09 -10.30 5.79
CA ASP A 314 8.40 -9.90 4.41
C ASP A 314 7.65 -8.64 3.93
N ALA A 315 6.91 -7.94 4.80
CA ALA A 315 6.04 -6.85 4.41
C ALA A 315 6.75 -5.73 3.62
N LEU A 316 7.95 -5.32 4.04
CA LEU A 316 8.74 -4.30 3.33
C LEU A 316 9.39 -4.83 2.04
N HIS A 317 9.84 -6.10 2.02
CA HIS A 317 10.32 -6.77 0.80
C HIS A 317 9.21 -6.82 -0.25
N VAL A 318 8.00 -7.20 0.14
CA VAL A 318 6.83 -7.25 -0.75
C VAL A 318 6.43 -5.85 -1.21
N LEU A 319 6.49 -4.83 -0.34
CA LEU A 319 6.25 -3.43 -0.73
C LEU A 319 7.25 -2.93 -1.80
N ASP A 320 8.52 -3.32 -1.69
CA ASP A 320 9.54 -2.99 -2.70
C ASP A 320 9.26 -3.74 -4.02
N ARG A 321 9.00 -5.05 -3.98
CA ARG A 321 8.61 -5.83 -5.17
C ARG A 321 7.29 -5.36 -5.81
N MET A 322 6.38 -4.77 -5.03
CA MET A 322 5.15 -4.14 -5.56
C MET A 322 5.45 -2.85 -6.31
N GLN A 323 6.41 -2.04 -5.85
CA GLN A 323 6.88 -0.85 -6.57
C GLN A 323 7.59 -1.22 -7.86
N GLU A 324 8.42 -2.27 -7.86
CA GLU A 324 9.07 -2.82 -9.06
C GLU A 324 8.04 -3.35 -10.08
N ALA A 325 7.02 -4.08 -9.62
CA ALA A 325 6.03 -4.71 -10.50
C ALA A 325 4.94 -3.75 -11.01
N ALA A 326 4.62 -2.70 -10.24
CA ALA A 326 3.56 -1.74 -10.58
C ALA A 326 3.98 -0.26 -10.38
N PRO A 327 5.11 0.21 -10.98
CA PRO A 327 5.70 1.53 -10.72
C PRO A 327 4.83 2.72 -11.13
N ALA A 328 3.75 2.49 -11.85
CA ALA A 328 2.73 3.48 -12.21
C ALA A 328 1.62 3.66 -11.14
N ALA A 329 1.61 2.88 -10.05
CA ALA A 329 0.62 3.00 -8.99
C ALA A 329 0.83 4.26 -8.12
N ASP A 330 -0.26 4.91 -7.73
CA ASP A 330 -0.29 5.95 -6.71
C ASP A 330 -0.25 5.34 -5.30
N MET A 331 -0.89 4.18 -5.14
CA MET A 331 -1.10 3.51 -3.85
C MET A 331 -0.70 2.03 -3.93
N TYR A 332 0.03 1.56 -2.94
CA TYR A 332 0.36 0.16 -2.73
C TYR A 332 -0.31 -0.29 -1.43
N ILE A 333 -0.94 -1.47 -1.42
CA ILE A 333 -1.80 -1.91 -0.30
C ILE A 333 -1.44 -3.35 0.07
N LEU A 334 -1.07 -3.58 1.34
CA LEU A 334 -0.50 -4.85 1.80
C LEU A 334 -1.53 -5.93 2.20
N ASN A 335 -2.83 -5.64 2.20
CA ASN A 335 -3.90 -6.61 2.48
C ASN A 335 -5.16 -6.28 1.65
N ASP A 336 -5.84 -7.28 1.10
CA ASP A 336 -7.06 -7.15 0.30
C ASP A 336 -8.37 -7.26 1.12
N ASN A 337 -8.27 -6.95 2.42
CA ASN A 337 -9.23 -7.17 3.50
C ASN A 337 -9.71 -8.63 3.67
N LYS A 338 -8.85 -9.62 3.35
CA LYS A 338 -9.11 -11.05 3.63
C LYS A 338 -8.14 -11.70 4.63
N GLY A 339 -6.99 -11.09 4.90
CA GLY A 339 -6.10 -11.51 5.99
C GLY A 339 -5.46 -12.91 5.86
N PHE A 340 -5.32 -13.46 4.65
CA PHE A 340 -4.67 -14.77 4.43
C PHE A 340 -3.52 -14.73 3.42
N ILE A 341 -2.64 -15.73 3.51
CA ILE A 341 -1.59 -16.05 2.53
C ILE A 341 -1.87 -17.47 2.03
N SER A 342 -1.70 -17.74 0.72
CA SER A 342 -1.82 -19.09 0.15
C SER A 342 -0.96 -19.25 -1.09
N LYS A 343 -0.73 -20.49 -1.54
CA LYS A 343 0.04 -20.78 -2.76
C LYS A 343 -0.50 -20.07 -4.01
N SER A 344 -1.80 -19.78 -4.09
CA SER A 344 -2.40 -19.03 -5.20
C SER A 344 -2.39 -17.50 -5.03
N SER A 345 -2.19 -16.97 -3.82
CA SER A 345 -2.24 -15.51 -3.57
C SER A 345 -0.90 -14.88 -3.16
N HIS A 346 0.06 -15.65 -2.62
CA HIS A 346 1.29 -15.14 -2.00
C HIS A 346 2.19 -14.29 -2.90
N ARG A 347 2.05 -14.40 -4.23
CA ARG A 347 2.78 -13.63 -5.28
C ARG A 347 1.88 -12.70 -6.09
N LEU A 348 0.57 -12.67 -5.86
CA LEU A 348 -0.39 -12.00 -6.73
C LEU A 348 -0.68 -10.57 -6.28
N VAL A 349 -0.46 -9.62 -7.18
CA VAL A 349 -0.82 -8.19 -7.03
C VAL A 349 -1.98 -7.88 -7.96
N GLN A 350 -3.11 -7.44 -7.42
CA GLN A 350 -4.24 -6.95 -8.19
C GLN A 350 -4.06 -5.45 -8.47
N GLN A 351 -3.99 -5.05 -9.74
CA GLN A 351 -3.88 -3.65 -10.15
C GLN A 351 -5.25 -3.11 -10.61
N GLY A 352 -5.65 -1.94 -10.10
CA GLY A 352 -6.87 -1.24 -10.50
C GLY A 352 -7.14 0.01 -9.66
N HIS A 353 -8.29 0.07 -8.97
CA HIS A 353 -8.79 1.31 -8.35
C HIS A 353 -9.32 1.18 -6.90
N TRP A 354 -9.12 0.03 -6.24
CA TRP A 354 -9.56 -0.17 -4.84
C TRP A 354 -8.65 0.53 -3.85
N VAL A 355 -9.27 1.17 -2.86
CA VAL A 355 -8.64 1.66 -1.64
C VAL A 355 -9.08 0.74 -0.50
N TYR A 356 -8.13 0.31 0.33
CA TYR A 356 -8.37 -0.42 1.56
C TYR A 356 -7.57 0.25 2.69
N ASN A 357 -8.05 0.10 3.93
CA ASN A 357 -7.44 0.68 5.12
C ASN A 357 -6.19 -0.06 5.61
N LEU A 358 -6.12 -1.39 5.41
CA LEU A 358 -5.05 -2.22 5.98
C LEU A 358 -3.73 -2.12 5.17
N GLY A 359 -2.82 -1.27 5.64
CA GLY A 359 -1.45 -1.18 5.13
C GLY A 359 -1.36 -0.41 3.83
N LEU A 360 -2.01 0.76 3.81
CA LEU A 360 -1.98 1.72 2.71
C LEU A 360 -0.62 2.42 2.67
N ALA A 361 0.10 2.29 1.57
CA ALA A 361 1.34 2.99 1.30
C ALA A 361 1.18 3.94 0.10
N LEU A 362 1.57 5.20 0.27
CA LEU A 362 1.36 6.27 -0.70
C LEU A 362 2.68 6.72 -1.31
N HIS A 363 2.74 6.77 -2.64
CA HIS A 363 3.82 7.46 -3.37
C HIS A 363 3.65 8.98 -3.22
N GLU A 364 4.74 9.76 -3.14
CA GLU A 364 4.69 11.24 -3.08
C GLU A 364 3.69 11.91 -4.05
N ARG A 365 3.53 11.39 -5.28
CA ARG A 365 2.60 11.92 -6.30
C ARG A 365 1.11 11.71 -6.00
N ALA A 366 0.79 10.80 -5.08
CA ALA A 366 -0.59 10.49 -4.71
C ALA A 366 -1.21 11.57 -3.82
N TRP A 367 -0.43 12.12 -2.87
CA TRP A 367 -0.95 13.08 -1.91
C TRP A 367 -1.47 14.39 -2.56
N PRO A 368 -0.77 15.00 -3.54
CA PRO A 368 -1.31 16.14 -4.30
C PRO A 368 -2.60 15.85 -5.07
N LYS A 369 -2.89 14.58 -5.44
CA LYS A 369 -4.19 14.19 -6.03
C LYS A 369 -5.30 14.20 -4.98
N ILE A 370 -4.99 13.74 -3.76
CA ILE A 370 -5.92 13.69 -2.62
C ILE A 370 -6.26 15.11 -2.13
N VAL A 371 -5.26 15.96 -1.88
CA VAL A 371 -5.46 17.32 -1.33
C VAL A 371 -6.24 18.23 -2.28
N ARG A 372 -6.06 18.10 -3.61
CA ARG A 372 -6.90 18.80 -4.61
C ARG A 372 -8.40 18.46 -4.47
N CYS A 373 -8.72 17.32 -3.87
CA CYS A 373 -10.08 16.86 -3.58
C CYS A 373 -10.51 17.07 -2.13
N ALA A 374 -9.79 17.88 -1.33
CA ALA A 374 -10.14 18.19 0.07
C ALA A 374 -11.58 18.67 0.24
N ALA A 375 -12.08 19.51 -0.69
CA ALA A 375 -13.47 19.95 -0.73
C ALA A 375 -14.48 18.79 -0.70
N MET A 376 -14.20 17.70 -1.43
CA MET A 376 -15.01 16.49 -1.40
C MET A 376 -14.72 15.64 -0.15
N PHE A 377 -13.45 15.41 0.21
CA PHE A 377 -13.09 14.58 1.37
C PHE A 377 -13.75 15.09 2.66
N CYS A 378 -13.69 16.40 2.87
CA CYS A 378 -14.19 17.07 4.08
C CYS A 378 -15.70 17.29 4.11
N SER A 379 -16.42 17.17 2.98
CA SER A 379 -17.89 17.33 2.93
C SER A 379 -18.65 16.04 2.64
N TYR A 380 -17.98 14.98 2.17
CA TYR A 380 -18.59 13.67 1.97
C TYR A 380 -19.06 13.11 3.33
N ASN A 381 -20.36 12.78 3.41
CA ASN A 381 -21.04 12.37 4.63
C ASN A 381 -20.71 10.91 5.02
N ASP A 382 -19.44 10.63 5.21
CA ASP A 382 -18.91 9.40 5.79
C ASP A 382 -17.85 9.77 6.83
N TYR A 383 -17.98 9.24 8.05
CA TYR A 383 -16.97 9.44 9.08
C TYR A 383 -15.73 8.57 8.87
N ASN A 384 -15.79 7.53 8.02
CA ASN A 384 -14.68 6.65 7.75
C ASN A 384 -13.76 7.28 6.70
N TRP A 385 -12.45 7.33 6.99
CA TRP A 385 -11.47 7.98 6.13
C TRP A 385 -11.24 7.22 4.81
N ASP A 386 -11.33 5.89 4.85
CA ASP A 386 -11.08 4.96 3.74
C ASP A 386 -12.24 4.93 2.74
N TRP A 387 -13.49 4.82 3.21
CA TRP A 387 -14.69 4.97 2.36
C TRP A 387 -14.77 6.37 1.75
N THR A 388 -14.36 7.41 2.50
CA THR A 388 -14.19 8.77 1.95
C THR A 388 -13.13 8.81 0.85
N LEU A 389 -11.95 8.23 1.07
CA LEU A 389 -10.85 8.22 0.11
C LEU A 389 -11.21 7.41 -1.15
N GLN A 390 -11.90 6.28 -1.00
CA GLN A 390 -12.42 5.49 -2.11
C GLN A 390 -13.44 6.30 -2.94
N ALA A 391 -14.34 7.04 -2.29
CA ALA A 391 -15.30 7.91 -2.96
C ALA A 391 -14.61 9.06 -3.71
N VAL A 392 -13.60 9.70 -3.09
CA VAL A 392 -12.77 10.75 -3.70
C VAL A 392 -12.05 10.22 -4.95
N GLY A 393 -11.42 9.05 -4.86
CA GLY A 393 -10.77 8.39 -5.98
C GLY A 393 -11.73 8.03 -7.11
N ALA A 394 -12.99 7.69 -6.80
CA ALA A 394 -14.00 7.33 -7.78
C ALA A 394 -14.70 8.52 -8.45
N LYS A 395 -14.78 9.69 -7.80
CA LYS A 395 -15.65 10.82 -8.20
C LYS A 395 -14.96 12.17 -8.41
N CYS A 396 -13.78 12.40 -7.82
CA CYS A 396 -13.07 13.68 -7.91
C CYS A 396 -11.71 13.59 -8.63
N VAL A 397 -10.96 12.50 -8.43
CA VAL A 397 -9.62 12.35 -9.04
C VAL A 397 -9.74 11.98 -10.53
N PRO A 398 -9.22 12.80 -11.47
CA PRO A 398 -9.21 12.47 -12.89
C PRO A 398 -8.38 11.20 -13.15
N GLY A 399 -8.95 10.24 -13.88
CA GLY A 399 -8.33 8.93 -14.11
C GLY A 399 -8.38 7.96 -12.91
N ARG A 400 -8.91 8.40 -11.76
CA ARG A 400 -8.88 7.71 -10.46
C ARG A 400 -7.47 7.51 -9.90
N PHE A 401 -7.36 6.93 -8.71
CA PHE A 401 -6.07 6.42 -8.23
C PHE A 401 -5.71 5.13 -8.98
N ALA A 402 -4.46 5.01 -9.41
CA ALA A 402 -3.92 3.70 -9.78
C ALA A 402 -3.48 2.98 -8.50
N THR A 403 -4.07 1.83 -8.18
CA THR A 403 -3.76 1.09 -6.95
C THR A 403 -3.24 -0.31 -7.25
N ALA A 404 -2.32 -0.80 -6.42
CA ALA A 404 -1.74 -2.13 -6.47
C ALA A 404 -1.97 -2.81 -5.12
N VAL A 405 -2.73 -3.91 -5.10
CA VAL A 405 -3.23 -4.57 -3.88
C VAL A 405 -2.65 -5.97 -3.77
N MET A 406 -1.95 -6.27 -2.68
CA MET A 406 -1.38 -7.59 -2.43
C MET A 406 -2.46 -8.58 -1.98
N ARG A 407 -2.57 -9.72 -2.69
CA ARG A 407 -3.63 -10.72 -2.46
C ARG A 407 -3.22 -11.81 -1.46
N GLY A 408 -1.93 -11.95 -1.19
CA GLY A 408 -1.40 -12.66 -0.02
C GLY A 408 -1.08 -11.63 1.05
N SER A 409 -1.96 -11.50 2.04
CA SER A 409 -1.94 -10.42 3.05
C SER A 409 -0.62 -10.39 3.81
N ARG A 410 0.07 -9.25 3.80
CA ARG A 410 1.30 -8.97 4.57
C ARG A 410 1.06 -8.09 5.80
N LEU A 411 -0.21 -7.84 6.08
CA LEU A 411 -0.70 -7.14 7.25
C LEU A 411 -1.91 -7.88 7.82
N PHE A 412 -2.11 -7.83 9.14
CA PHE A 412 -3.24 -8.46 9.82
C PHE A 412 -3.84 -7.49 10.83
N HIS A 413 -5.15 -7.35 10.85
CA HIS A 413 -5.86 -6.55 11.85
C HIS A 413 -6.05 -7.38 13.12
N ILE A 414 -5.40 -6.97 14.20
CA ILE A 414 -5.40 -7.65 15.50
C ILE A 414 -6.36 -7.01 16.53
N GLY A 415 -7.06 -5.94 16.14
CA GLY A 415 -7.98 -5.17 16.97
C GLY A 415 -9.24 -5.92 17.39
N LYS A 416 -9.20 -6.60 18.54
CA LYS A 416 -10.33 -7.38 19.08
C LYS A 416 -10.97 -6.74 20.32
N CYS A 417 -10.28 -5.81 20.98
CA CYS A 417 -10.71 -5.11 22.20
C CYS A 417 -10.62 -3.59 22.07
N GLY A 418 -11.49 -2.86 22.80
CA GLY A 418 -11.40 -1.41 22.98
C GLY A 418 -11.55 -0.56 21.71
N GLY A 419 -11.98 -1.16 20.60
CA GLY A 419 -12.24 -0.47 19.33
C GLY A 419 -13.71 -0.12 19.14
N MET A 420 -14.01 0.60 18.05
CA MET A 420 -15.37 1.10 17.74
C MET A 420 -16.40 0.01 17.40
N HIS A 421 -15.96 -1.22 17.11
CA HIS A 421 -16.83 -2.31 16.64
C HIS A 421 -16.87 -3.53 17.57
N PHE A 422 -16.03 -3.58 18.61
CA PHE A 422 -15.91 -4.75 19.50
C PHE A 422 -16.02 -4.33 20.96
N HIS A 423 -17.11 -4.74 21.60
CA HIS A 423 -17.42 -4.48 23.01
C HIS A 423 -17.57 -5.79 23.77
N GLY A 424 -17.15 -5.84 25.04
CA GLY A 424 -17.31 -7.01 25.91
C GLY A 424 -16.36 -8.19 25.66
N VAL A 425 -15.38 -8.06 24.76
CA VAL A 425 -14.35 -9.09 24.55
C VAL A 425 -13.32 -9.05 25.69
N SER A 426 -12.98 -10.22 26.25
CA SER A 426 -11.98 -10.39 27.32
C SER A 426 -10.61 -10.85 26.79
N ASP A 427 -10.57 -11.83 25.89
CA ASP A 427 -9.35 -12.28 25.22
C ASP A 427 -9.01 -11.33 24.06
N CYS A 428 -8.11 -10.41 24.33
CA CYS A 428 -7.67 -9.38 23.39
C CYS A 428 -6.52 -9.79 22.47
N ASP A 429 -5.81 -10.90 22.76
CA ASP A 429 -4.60 -11.29 22.03
C ASP A 429 -4.83 -12.43 21.02
N ALA A 430 -6.00 -13.09 21.01
CA ALA A 430 -6.35 -14.15 20.05
C ALA A 430 -5.88 -13.89 18.61
N LEU A 431 -6.22 -12.72 18.04
CA LEU A 431 -5.89 -12.40 16.65
C LEU A 431 -4.36 -12.26 16.42
N VAL A 432 -3.59 -11.93 17.46
CA VAL A 432 -2.12 -11.92 17.43
C VAL A 432 -1.58 -13.36 17.39
N LEU A 433 -2.19 -14.27 18.17
CA LEU A 433 -1.84 -15.68 18.16
C LEU A 433 -2.23 -16.36 16.83
N GLU A 434 -3.38 -16.00 16.26
CA GLU A 434 -3.85 -16.43 14.94
C GLU A 434 -2.93 -15.93 13.82
N ALA A 435 -2.59 -14.63 13.79
CA ALA A 435 -1.64 -14.06 12.83
C ALA A 435 -0.26 -14.72 12.92
N ARG A 436 0.24 -14.98 14.14
CA ARG A 436 1.49 -15.72 14.38
C ARG A 436 1.41 -17.18 13.94
N ALA A 437 0.27 -17.86 14.14
CA ALA A 437 0.07 -19.22 13.68
C ALA A 437 0.00 -19.32 12.14
N LEU A 438 -0.68 -18.37 11.49
CA LEU A 438 -0.70 -18.21 10.03
C LEU A 438 0.72 -17.99 9.48
N LEU A 439 1.46 -17.02 10.02
CA LEU A 439 2.81 -16.69 9.54
C LEU A 439 3.84 -17.81 9.77
N ARG A 440 3.69 -18.63 10.82
CA ARG A 440 4.50 -19.85 11.00
C ARG A 440 4.14 -20.94 10.01
N ARG A 441 2.86 -21.10 9.65
CA ARG A 441 2.38 -22.18 8.78
C ARG A 441 2.63 -21.89 7.29
N GLU A 442 2.47 -20.64 6.87
CA GLU A 442 2.67 -20.19 5.49
C GLU A 442 4.08 -19.58 5.27
N GLY A 443 5.04 -19.87 6.16
CA GLY A 443 6.37 -19.25 6.16
C GLY A 443 7.15 -19.42 4.85
N ASP A 444 7.00 -20.58 4.20
CA ASP A 444 7.60 -20.90 2.89
C ASP A 444 7.01 -20.09 1.71
N LEU A 445 5.98 -19.28 1.96
CA LEU A 445 5.33 -18.40 0.98
C LEU A 445 5.69 -16.92 1.16
N LEU A 446 6.55 -16.62 2.12
CA LEU A 446 7.09 -15.28 2.37
C LEU A 446 8.34 -15.02 1.52
N PHE A 447 8.73 -13.75 1.38
CA PHE A 447 9.89 -13.29 0.60
C PHE A 447 9.92 -13.78 -0.88
N PRO A 448 8.82 -13.65 -1.64
CA PRO A 448 8.80 -14.05 -3.05
C PRO A 448 9.78 -13.22 -3.87
N ASP A 449 10.62 -13.87 -4.69
CA ASP A 449 11.63 -13.18 -5.51
C ASP A 449 11.00 -12.22 -6.54
N ALA A 450 9.83 -12.57 -7.10
CA ALA A 450 9.09 -11.75 -8.05
C ALA A 450 7.56 -11.90 -7.92
N LEU A 451 6.82 -10.81 -8.08
CA LEU A 451 5.36 -10.75 -8.02
C LEU A 451 4.72 -10.84 -9.42
N VAL A 452 3.45 -11.24 -9.48
CA VAL A 452 2.64 -11.35 -10.70
C VAL A 452 1.52 -10.32 -10.64
N VAL A 453 1.46 -9.42 -11.62
CA VAL A 453 0.42 -8.37 -11.68
C VAL A 453 -0.77 -8.86 -12.50
N GLN A 454 -1.95 -8.88 -11.86
CA GLN A 454 -3.24 -9.06 -12.51
C GLN A 454 -3.95 -7.70 -12.58
N LYS A 455 -4.00 -7.13 -13.78
CA LYS A 455 -4.82 -5.94 -14.05
C LYS A 455 -6.30 -6.30 -14.09
N THR A 456 -7.16 -5.36 -13.71
CA THR A 456 -8.61 -5.48 -13.90
C THR A 456 -9.25 -4.12 -14.09
N ASP A 457 -10.10 -4.01 -15.11
CA ASP A 457 -10.85 -2.79 -15.43
C ASP A 457 -12.13 -2.62 -14.59
N SER A 458 -12.37 -3.53 -13.63
CA SER A 458 -13.50 -3.42 -12.73
C SER A 458 -13.32 -2.25 -11.75
N VAL A 459 -14.39 -1.49 -11.52
CA VAL A 459 -14.38 -0.28 -10.68
C VAL A 459 -15.09 -0.59 -9.36
N PRO A 460 -14.59 -0.10 -8.20
CA PRO A 460 -15.28 -0.26 -6.92
C PRO A 460 -16.73 0.23 -6.97
N VAL A 461 -17.67 -0.65 -6.63
CA VAL A 461 -19.10 -0.31 -6.54
C VAL A 461 -19.33 0.47 -5.24
N MET A 462 -19.58 1.76 -5.37
CA MET A 462 -19.85 2.62 -4.21
C MET A 462 -21.27 2.41 -3.68
N GLY A 463 -21.37 2.00 -2.41
CA GLY A 463 -22.62 2.03 -1.65
C GLY A 463 -23.06 3.44 -1.27
N GLN A 464 -24.12 3.52 -0.44
CA GLN A 464 -24.42 4.73 0.30
C GLN A 464 -23.35 4.94 1.40
N PRO A 465 -22.98 6.19 1.73
CA PRO A 465 -21.99 6.45 2.77
C PRO A 465 -22.57 6.17 4.16
N ASN A 466 -21.68 5.85 5.11
CA ASN A 466 -22.04 5.43 6.47
C ASN A 466 -22.65 6.55 7.35
N GLY A 467 -22.61 7.81 6.91
CA GLY A 467 -23.11 8.95 7.67
C GLY A 467 -22.10 9.48 8.70
N GLY A 468 -22.60 10.04 9.79
CA GLY A 468 -21.79 10.58 10.90
C GLY A 468 -21.01 11.87 10.62
N TRP A 469 -20.95 12.33 9.37
CA TRP A 469 -20.11 13.46 8.94
C TRP A 469 -20.95 14.59 8.32
N VAL A 470 -21.92 15.09 9.08
CA VAL A 470 -22.85 16.16 8.67
C VAL A 470 -22.62 17.52 9.34
N ASP A 471 -21.77 17.61 10.36
CA ASP A 471 -21.53 18.86 11.07
C ASP A 471 -20.60 19.78 10.26
N ARG A 472 -21.06 21.01 10.00
CA ARG A 472 -20.29 22.00 9.24
C ARG A 472 -19.01 22.43 9.95
N ARG A 473 -18.90 22.21 11.27
CA ARG A 473 -17.69 22.50 12.04
C ARG A 473 -16.62 21.44 11.78
N ASP A 474 -17.00 20.16 11.71
CA ASP A 474 -16.10 19.09 11.24
C ASP A 474 -15.69 19.32 9.77
N HIS A 475 -16.62 19.76 8.91
CA HIS A 475 -16.29 20.11 7.53
C HIS A 475 -15.28 21.27 7.46
N LYS A 476 -15.46 22.34 8.25
CA LYS A 476 -14.54 23.48 8.28
C LYS A 476 -13.16 23.09 8.80
N LEU A 477 -13.08 22.41 9.95
CA LEU A 477 -11.81 21.99 10.54
C LEU A 477 -11.02 21.13 9.55
N CYS A 478 -11.65 20.15 8.91
CA CYS A 478 -11.00 19.34 7.87
C CYS A 478 -10.47 20.19 6.69
N LEU A 479 -11.18 21.24 6.27
CA LEU A 479 -10.72 22.14 5.20
C LEU A 479 -9.59 23.09 5.63
N ASP A 480 -9.61 23.55 6.88
CA ASP A 480 -8.50 24.30 7.48
C ASP A 480 -7.23 23.41 7.48
N ASN A 481 -7.39 22.15 7.90
CA ASN A 481 -6.30 21.15 7.93
C ASN A 481 -5.67 20.86 6.55
N ALA A 482 -6.40 21.10 5.46
CA ALA A 482 -5.92 20.84 4.09
C ALA A 482 -4.97 21.93 3.54
N ASN A 483 -4.87 23.08 4.21
CA ASN A 483 -4.14 24.27 3.73
C ASN A 483 -3.25 24.91 4.81
N ALA A 484 -2.95 24.18 5.88
CA ALA A 484 -2.20 24.66 7.02
C ALA A 484 -0.83 23.96 7.13
N SER A 485 0.23 24.76 7.08
CA SER A 485 1.52 24.42 7.67
C SER A 485 1.52 24.80 9.16
N LEU A 486 2.50 24.28 9.91
CA LEU A 486 2.70 24.54 11.34
C LEU A 486 2.47 26.00 11.74
N HIS A 487 3.06 26.98 11.06
CA HIS A 487 2.93 28.40 11.44
C HIS A 487 1.51 29.00 11.29
N ARG A 488 0.50 28.28 10.78
CA ARG A 488 -0.87 28.81 10.62
C ARG A 488 -1.82 28.57 11.80
N TRP A 489 -1.62 27.53 12.60
CA TRP A 489 -2.66 27.13 13.55
C TRP A 489 -2.64 27.86 14.91
N GLY A 490 -1.54 28.54 15.27
CA GLY A 490 -1.37 29.32 16.50
C GLY A 490 -2.22 30.61 16.61
N LYS A 491 -3.42 30.61 16.03
CA LYS A 491 -4.42 31.70 16.08
C LYS A 491 -5.86 31.18 16.31
N ALA A 492 -6.01 29.91 16.69
CA ALA A 492 -7.27 29.17 16.61
C ALA A 492 -7.79 28.64 17.97
N ARG A 493 -7.32 29.19 19.09
CA ARG A 493 -7.77 28.84 20.45
C ARG A 493 -8.02 30.10 21.28
#